data_AF-A0A962ZMC4-F1
#
_entry.id   AF-A0A962ZMC4-F1
#
_cell.length_a   1.000
_cell.length_b   1.000
_cell.length_c   1.000
_cell.angle_alpha   90.00
_cell.angle_beta   90.00
_cell.angle_gamma   90.00
#
_symmetry.space_group_name_H-M   'P 1'
#
loop_
_entity.id
_entity.type
_entity.pdbx_description
1 polymer ?
#
loop_
_entity_poly.entity_id
_entity_poly.type
_entity_poly.pdbx_seq_one_letter_code
_entity_poly.pdbx_strand_id
1 'polypeptide(L)' 'MNLMNHNAEGATIHLDPRELLMVMALVQEGRSSFECDGGTGKALDQLFCSAVASVHEARRNRDAMLVMQPELVI' A
#
# COMPACT_ATOMS: atom_id res chain seq x y z
N MET A 1 -7.16 2.51 -11.35
CA MET A 1 -6.25 2.53 -10.19
C MET A 1 -4.85 2.06 -10.53
N ASN A 2 -3.82 2.72 -9.99
CA ASN A 2 -2.41 2.38 -10.20
C ASN A 2 -1.54 2.78 -8.99
N LEU A 3 -0.55 1.96 -8.63
CA LEU A 3 0.50 2.33 -7.67
C LEU A 3 1.49 3.27 -8.36
N MET A 4 1.62 4.51 -7.87
CA MET A 4 2.47 5.53 -8.49
C MET A 4 3.89 5.50 -7.95
N ASN A 5 4.03 5.38 -6.63
CA ASN A 5 5.32 5.35 -5.95
C ASN A 5 5.20 4.62 -4.61
N HIS A 6 6.30 4.10 -4.11
CA HIS A 6 6.42 3.58 -2.75
C HIS A 6 7.84 3.79 -2.21
N ASN A 7 7.96 3.97 -0.91
CA ASN A 7 9.22 4.00 -0.18
C ASN A 7 9.00 3.41 1.22
N ALA A 8 10.01 3.53 2.10
CA ALA A 8 9.90 3.01 3.47
C ALA A 8 8.88 3.77 4.34
N GLU A 9 8.48 4.98 3.96
CA GLU A 9 7.52 5.81 4.71
C GLU A 9 6.08 5.46 4.31
N GLY A 10 5.84 5.19 3.02
CA GLY A 10 4.52 4.79 2.53
C GLY A 10 4.44 4.61 1.02
N ALA A 11 3.21 4.52 0.52
CA ALA A 11 2.90 4.35 -0.89
C ALA A 11 1.88 5.39 -1.36
N THR A 12 2.01 5.83 -2.62
CA THR A 12 1.07 6.72 -3.28
C THR A 12 0.30 5.94 -4.33
N ILE A 13 -1.02 5.89 -4.18
CA ILE A 13 -1.93 5.20 -5.10
C ILE A 13 -2.81 6.23 -5.78
N HIS A 14 -2.91 6.14 -7.11
CA HIS A 14 -3.87 6.91 -7.88
C HIS A 14 -5.18 6.11 -8.00
N LEU A 15 -6.27 6.71 -7.54
CA LEU A 15 -7.63 6.20 -7.66
C LEU A 15 -8.44 7.18 -8.50
N ASP A 16 -9.27 6.66 -9.40
CA ASP A 16 -10.30 7.46 -10.04
C ASP A 16 -11.45 7.79 -9.05
N PRO A 17 -12.38 8.70 -9.40
CA PRO A 17 -13.46 9.08 -8.49
C PRO A 17 -14.36 7.91 -8.05
N ARG A 18 -14.60 6.91 -8.90
CA ARG A 18 -15.43 5.75 -8.57
C ARG A 18 -14.69 4.84 -7.58
N GLU A 19 -13.42 4.59 -7.83
CA GLU A 19 -12.53 3.81 -6.98
C GLU A 19 -12.38 4.46 -5.59
N LEU A 20 -12.21 5.78 -5.54
CA LEU A 20 -12.15 6.53 -4.28
C LEU A 20 -13.45 6.40 -3.47
N LEU A 21 -14.61 6.55 -4.11
CA LEU A 21 -15.91 6.39 -3.46
C LEU A 21 -16.10 4.99 -2.88
N MET A 22 -15.68 3.94 -3.60
CA MET A 22 -15.72 2.57 -3.08
C MET A 22 -14.81 2.41 -1.87
N VAL A 23 -13.58 2.93 -1.91
CA VAL A 23 -12.67 2.87 -0.74
C VAL A 23 -13.29 3.57 0.47
N MET A 24 -13.90 4.74 0.27
CA MET A 24 -14.58 5.46 1.36
C MET A 24 -15.78 4.67 1.92
N ALA A 25 -16.58 4.05 1.05
CA ALA A 25 -17.69 3.20 1.46
C ALA A 25 -17.19 1.98 2.26
N LEU A 26 -16.10 1.34 1.82
CA LEU A 26 -15.49 0.20 2.53
C LEU A 26 -15.00 0.59 3.94
N VAL A 27 -14.41 1.78 4.08
CA VAL A 27 -13.95 2.31 5.37
C VAL A 27 -15.12 2.62 6.29
N GLN A 28 -16.22 3.18 5.76
CA GLN A 28 -17.39 3.57 6.56
C GLN A 28 -18.25 2.37 7.00
N GLU A 29 -18.43 1.36 6.15
CA GLU A 29 -19.29 0.21 6.45
C GLU A 29 -18.56 -1.01 7.02
N GLY A 30 -17.25 -0.89 7.30
CA GLY A 30 -16.49 -1.93 7.99
C GLY A 30 -16.45 -3.29 7.28
N ARG A 31 -16.62 -3.30 5.95
CA ARG A 31 -16.72 -4.47 5.02
C ARG A 31 -18.13 -5.00 4.71
N SER A 32 -19.20 -4.48 5.29
CA SER A 32 -20.53 -5.06 5.11
C SER A 32 -21.39 -4.28 4.10
N SER A 33 -21.18 -4.55 2.80
CA SER A 33 -22.15 -4.30 1.67
C SER A 33 -21.68 -3.45 0.49
N PHE A 34 -20.43 -3.58 0.04
CA PHE A 34 -20.05 -2.98 -1.25
C PHE A 34 -19.17 -3.89 -2.11
N GLU A 35 -19.80 -4.84 -2.82
CA GLU A 35 -19.22 -5.68 -3.89
C GLU A 35 -17.72 -6.03 -3.73
N CYS A 36 -17.24 -6.34 -2.52
CA CYS A 36 -15.84 -6.68 -2.28
C CYS A 36 -15.42 -7.90 -3.11
N ASP A 37 -16.38 -8.82 -3.30
CA ASP A 37 -16.21 -10.01 -4.12
C ASP A 37 -16.33 -9.75 -5.63
N GLY A 38 -16.80 -8.55 -6.00
CA GLY A 38 -16.82 -8.06 -7.37
C GLY A 38 -15.41 -7.77 -7.89
N GLY A 39 -15.27 -7.72 -9.21
CA GLY A 39 -13.95 -7.57 -9.86
C GLY A 39 -13.18 -6.34 -9.39
N THR A 40 -13.85 -5.22 -9.17
CA THR A 40 -13.18 -4.00 -8.69
C THR A 40 -12.78 -4.08 -7.22
N GLY A 41 -13.60 -4.70 -6.36
CA GLY A 41 -13.29 -4.88 -4.95
C GLY A 41 -12.05 -5.75 -4.75
N LYS A 42 -11.98 -6.89 -5.44
CA LYS A 42 -10.79 -7.77 -5.43
C LYS A 42 -9.54 -7.09 -5.96
N ALA A 43 -9.70 -6.30 -7.01
CA ALA A 43 -8.57 -5.59 -7.59
C ALA A 43 -8.04 -4.49 -6.64
N LEU A 44 -8.93 -3.79 -5.91
CA LEU A 44 -8.53 -2.84 -4.86
C LEU A 44 -7.80 -3.54 -3.71
N ASP A 45 -8.32 -4.67 -3.25
CA ASP A 45 -7.70 -5.49 -2.19
C ASP A 45 -6.28 -5.93 -2.60
N GLN A 46 -6.13 -6.45 -3.83
CA GLN A 46 -4.84 -6.85 -4.36
C GLN A 46 -3.86 -5.68 -4.51
N LEU A 47 -4.34 -4.51 -4.92
CA LEU A 47 -3.54 -3.30 -5.02
C LEU A 47 -3.03 -2.84 -3.65
N PHE A 48 -3.90 -2.79 -2.64
CA PHE A 48 -3.50 -2.41 -1.28
C PHE A 48 -2.51 -3.42 -0.69
N CYS A 49 -2.76 -4.72 -0.85
CA CYS A 49 -1.84 -5.76 -0.39
C CYS A 49 -0.45 -5.61 -1.04
N SER A 50 -0.41 -5.35 -2.36
CA SER A 50 0.85 -5.16 -3.10
C SER A 50 1.59 -3.90 -2.65
N ALA A 51 0.87 -2.80 -2.42
CA ALA A 51 1.45 -1.56 -1.91
C ALA A 51 2.06 -1.75 -0.51
N VAL A 52 1.34 -2.44 0.39
CA VAL A 52 1.83 -2.78 1.73
C VAL A 52 3.09 -3.63 1.67
N ALA A 53 3.09 -4.68 0.83
CA ALA A 53 4.26 -5.54 0.65
C ALA A 53 5.48 -4.73 0.16
N SER A 54 5.29 -3.84 -0.80
CA SER A 54 6.35 -2.99 -1.36
C SER A 54 6.94 -2.03 -0.32
N VAL A 55 6.09 -1.41 0.52
CA VAL A 55 6.55 -0.55 1.63
C VAL A 55 7.33 -1.36 2.67
N HIS A 56 6.85 -2.56 3.01
CA HIS A 56 7.55 -3.44 3.95
C HIS A 56 8.91 -3.90 3.43
N GLU A 57 9.03 -4.17 2.14
CA GLU A 57 10.30 -4.47 1.50
C GLU A 57 11.25 -3.25 1.54
N ALA A 58 10.76 -2.06 1.19
CA ALA A 58 11.55 -0.84 1.28
C ALA A 58 12.05 -0.55 2.70
N ARG A 59 11.23 -0.83 3.73
CA ARG A 59 11.64 -0.73 5.15
C ARG A 59 12.75 -1.72 5.48
N ARG A 60 12.58 -3.00 5.12
CA ARG A 60 13.60 -4.02 5.35
C ARG A 60 14.92 -3.69 4.68
N ASN A 61 14.88 -3.18 3.45
CA ASN A 61 16.08 -2.77 2.72
C ASN A 61 16.78 -1.58 3.38
N ARG A 62 16.02 -0.58 3.85
CA ARG A 62 16.56 0.56 4.61
C ARG A 62 17.23 0.08 5.91
N ASP A 63 16.58 -0.81 6.64
CA ASP A 63 17.10 -1.32 7.92
C ASP A 63 18.35 -2.18 7.70
N ALA A 64 18.39 -3.00 6.63
CA ALA A 64 19.58 -3.75 6.24
C ALA A 64 20.75 -2.82 5.86
N MET A 65 20.48 -1.72 5.15
CA MET A 65 21.51 -0.71 4.84
C MET A 65 22.06 -0.01 6.09
N LEU A 66 21.24 0.23 7.11
CA LEU A 66 21.70 0.80 8.38
C LEU A 66 22.58 -0.19 9.16
N VAL A 67 22.27 -1.49 9.11
CA VAL A 67 23.08 -2.54 9.76
C VAL A 67 24.42 -2.78 9.06
N MET A 68 24.53 -2.47 7.75
CA MET A 68 25.77 -2.63 6.97
C MET A 68 26.71 -1.42 7.00
N GLN A 69 26.41 -0.35 7.73
CA GLN A 69 27.39 0.70 8.03
C GLN A 69 28.05 0.40 9.38
N PRO A 70 29.20 -0.31 9.44
CA PRO A 70 30.02 -0.27 10.63
C PRO A 70 30.55 1.16 10.76
N GLU A 71 30.36 1.73 11.94
CA GLU A 71 30.93 2.99 12.37
C GLU A 71 32.38 3.15 11.88
N LEU A 72 32.58 4.00 10.87
CA LEU A 72 33.86 4.65 10.61
C LEU A 72 34.06 5.70 11.71
N VAL A 73 34.37 5.23 12.91
CA VAL A 73 34.89 6.06 14.00
C VAL A 73 36.39 6.18 13.76
N ILE A 74 36.78 7.37 13.34
CA ILE A 74 38.17 7.87 13.23
C ILE A 74 38.81 7.89 14.61
#